data_AF-A0AAE1F7F2-F1
#
_entry.id   AF-A0AAE1F7F2-F1
#
_cell.length_a   1.000
_cell.length_b   1.000
_cell.length_c   1.000
_cell.angle_alpha   90.00
_cell.angle_beta   90.00
_cell.angle_gamma   90.00
#
_symmetry.space_group_name_H-M   'P 1'
#
loop_
_entity.id
_entity.type
_entity.pdbx_description
1 polymer ?
#
loop_
_entity_poly.entity_id
_entity_poly.type
_entity_poly.pdbx_seq_one_letter_code
_entity_poly.pdbx_strand_id
1 'polypeptide(L)'
;MAAAVRRWCFGSNIHKFLGISGRCLNLECSTSIRRCSNTSYTTYNDGDPAPLFFDGRVQAVLQRVTGMDLDKIFRRRLQEKRLTPPKYQFLTNAEVEEHMKEATAKAKSLLQMPPVLKERQHTNYTSLIKSHIN
;
A
#
# COMPACT_ATOMS: atom_id res chain seq x y z
N MET A 1 6.12 -49.68 23.58
CA MET A 1 6.84 -48.84 24.57
C MET A 1 6.96 -47.45 23.97
N ALA A 2 6.22 -46.48 24.52
CA ALA A 2 6.13 -45.11 23.99
C ALA A 2 7.35 -44.28 24.42
N ALA A 3 8.01 -43.63 23.45
CA ALA A 3 9.08 -42.68 23.72
C ALA A 3 8.48 -41.29 23.94
N ALA A 4 8.66 -40.76 25.14
CA ALA A 4 8.45 -39.36 25.48
C ALA A 4 9.81 -38.66 25.63
N VAL A 5 9.75 -37.33 25.79
CA VAL A 5 10.82 -36.39 26.18
C VAL A 5 11.60 -35.85 24.96
N ARG A 6 11.54 -34.56 24.61
CA ARG A 6 11.98 -33.43 25.44
C ARG A 6 11.14 -32.17 25.26
N ARG A 7 10.63 -31.70 26.39
CA ARG A 7 10.19 -30.33 26.68
C ARG A 7 11.43 -29.48 26.94
N TRP A 8 11.53 -28.30 26.34
CA TRP A 8 12.53 -27.29 26.73
C TRP A 8 11.83 -26.01 27.16
N CYS A 9 12.07 -25.60 28.40
CA CYS A 9 11.88 -24.24 28.91
C CYS A 9 12.89 -23.98 30.03
N PHE A 10 13.27 -22.70 30.14
CA PHE A 10 14.10 -22.01 31.14
C PHE A 10 15.63 -22.12 31.01
N GLY A 11 16.41 -21.04 31.13
CA GLY A 11 16.05 -19.65 31.45
C GLY A 11 17.28 -18.71 31.47
N SER A 12 17.01 -17.45 31.15
CA SER A 12 17.41 -16.19 31.80
C SER A 12 18.85 -15.96 32.35
N ASN A 13 19.45 -14.89 31.79
CA ASN A 13 20.07 -13.72 32.48
C ASN A 13 21.55 -13.76 32.88
N ILE A 14 22.32 -12.76 32.39
CA ILE A 14 23.07 -11.75 33.20
C ILE A 14 23.57 -10.60 32.29
N HIS A 15 22.89 -9.44 32.47
CA HIS A 15 23.30 -8.02 32.57
C HIS A 15 24.39 -7.41 31.65
N LYS A 16 24.42 -6.12 31.26
CA LYS A 16 23.61 -4.87 31.24
C LYS A 16 24.50 -3.89 30.41
N PHE A 17 24.02 -2.91 29.62
CA PHE A 17 23.86 -1.52 30.06
C PHE A 17 23.32 -0.64 28.89
N LEU A 18 22.29 0.18 29.19
CA LEU A 18 21.67 1.28 28.40
C LEU A 18 20.96 0.87 27.09
N GLY A 19 19.65 1.01 26.91
CA GLY A 19 18.61 1.65 27.70
C GLY A 19 17.36 1.86 26.83
N ILE A 20 16.19 1.74 27.48
CA ILE A 20 14.83 2.06 26.99
C ILE A 20 14.08 0.90 26.32
N SER A 21 13.53 0.08 27.22
CA SER A 21 12.24 -0.59 27.12
C SER A 21 11.13 0.33 26.62
N GLY A 22 10.10 -0.29 26.04
CA GLY A 22 8.82 0.30 25.71
C GLY A 22 8.40 1.40 26.68
N ARG A 23 8.14 2.55 26.09
CA ARG A 23 7.39 3.63 26.68
C ARG A 23 6.70 4.33 25.51
N CYS A 24 5.46 3.92 25.26
CA CYS A 24 4.46 4.89 24.83
C CYS A 24 4.41 5.92 25.97
N LEU A 25 5.25 6.94 25.89
CA LEU A 25 5.07 8.12 26.70
C LEU A 25 3.93 8.88 26.05
N ASN A 26 2.85 8.98 26.80
CA ASN A 26 1.92 10.09 26.76
C ASN A 26 2.69 11.39 26.46
N LEU A 27 2.70 11.81 25.20
CA LEU A 27 2.36 13.20 24.99
C LEU A 27 0.89 13.27 25.34
N GLU A 28 0.54 14.18 26.22
CA GLU A 28 -0.81 14.72 26.28
C GLU A 28 -1.17 15.15 24.86
N CYS A 29 -1.73 14.22 24.09
CA CYS A 29 -2.57 14.55 22.97
C CYS A 29 -3.79 15.15 23.63
N SER A 30 -3.68 16.43 24.01
CA SER A 30 -4.80 17.31 24.22
C SER A 30 -5.79 16.95 23.14
N THR A 31 -6.91 16.40 23.57
CA THR A 31 -7.99 15.83 22.79
C THR A 31 -8.63 16.91 21.92
N SER A 32 -7.89 17.42 20.94
CA SER A 32 -8.44 17.92 19.71
C SER A 32 -8.51 16.73 18.77
N ILE A 33 -9.33 15.75 19.15
CA ILE A 33 -9.99 14.88 18.16
C ILE A 33 -10.66 15.87 17.23
N ARG A 34 -10.02 16.18 16.10
CA ARG A 34 -10.72 16.80 14.99
C ARG A 34 -11.81 15.79 14.65
N ARG A 35 -13.01 16.05 15.15
CA ARG A 35 -14.21 15.42 14.65
C ARG A 35 -14.23 15.78 13.17
N CYS A 36 -13.73 14.87 12.34
CA CYS A 36 -14.11 14.86 10.95
C CYS A 36 -15.63 14.77 10.98
N SER A 37 -16.29 15.86 10.61
CA SER A 37 -17.71 15.84 10.35
C SER A 37 -17.93 14.73 9.32
N ASN A 38 -18.62 13.66 9.73
CA ASN A 38 -19.22 12.72 8.79
C ASN A 38 -20.33 13.49 8.07
N THR A 39 -19.94 14.37 7.15
CA THR A 39 -20.79 14.62 6.00
C THR A 39 -20.83 13.28 5.30
N SER A 40 -21.92 12.54 5.51
CA SER A 40 -22.30 11.48 4.59
C SER A 40 -22.31 12.12 3.22
N TYR A 41 -21.23 11.92 2.47
CA TYR A 41 -21.17 12.31 1.08
C TYR A 41 -22.36 11.62 0.45
N THR A 42 -23.31 12.42 -0.02
CA THR A 42 -24.43 11.93 -0.78
C THR A 42 -23.84 11.06 -1.87
N THR A 43 -24.32 9.82 -1.90
CA THR A 43 -24.13 8.83 -2.95
C THR A 43 -23.84 9.54 -4.27
N TYR A 44 -22.77 9.12 -4.96
CA TYR A 44 -22.57 9.41 -6.38
C TYR A 44 -23.95 9.47 -7.03
N ASN A 45 -24.30 10.61 -7.64
CA ASN A 45 -25.48 10.71 -8.48
C ASN A 45 -25.53 9.44 -9.35
N ASP A 46 -26.70 8.87 -9.64
CA ASP A 46 -26.87 7.58 -10.37
C ASP A 46 -26.09 7.43 -11.70
N GLY A 47 -25.37 8.47 -12.14
CA GLY A 47 -24.43 8.48 -13.25
C GLY A 47 -23.07 7.85 -12.96
N ASP A 48 -22.38 7.48 -14.04
CA ASP A 48 -21.07 6.85 -13.97
C ASP A 48 -20.01 7.79 -13.36
N PRO A 49 -19.25 7.34 -12.34
CA PRO A 49 -18.24 8.18 -11.68
C PRO A 49 -16.96 8.37 -12.49
N ALA A 50 -16.73 7.52 -13.49
CA ALA A 50 -15.50 7.48 -14.28
C ALA A 50 -15.12 8.84 -14.93
N PRO A 51 -16.03 9.60 -15.56
CA PRO A 51 -15.68 10.88 -16.19
C PRO A 51 -15.16 11.91 -15.18
N LEU A 52 -15.73 11.94 -13.97
CA LEU A 52 -15.28 12.84 -12.89
C LEU A 52 -13.89 12.45 -12.38
N PHE A 53 -13.61 11.15 -12.30
CA PHE A 53 -12.31 10.65 -11.88
C PHE A 53 -11.18 11.04 -12.83
N PHE A 54 -11.47 11.16 -14.13
CA PHE A 54 -10.49 11.59 -15.14
C PHE A 54 -10.39 13.12 -15.32
N ASP A 55 -11.18 13.94 -14.60
CA ASP A 55 -11.00 15.39 -14.60
C ASP A 55 -9.55 15.72 -14.15
N GLY A 56 -8.84 16.51 -14.96
CA GLY A 56 -7.46 16.91 -14.68
C GLY A 56 -7.31 17.64 -13.34
N ARG A 57 -8.35 18.36 -12.89
CA ARG A 57 -8.34 19.01 -11.58
C ARG A 57 -8.38 18.00 -10.43
N VAL A 58 -9.23 16.98 -10.57
CA VAL A 58 -9.36 15.89 -9.59
C VAL A 58 -8.05 15.10 -9.53
N GLN A 59 -7.51 14.70 -10.68
CA GLN A 59 -6.24 13.99 -10.76
C GLN A 59 -5.07 14.81 -10.20
N ALA A 60 -5.01 16.12 -10.43
CA ALA A 60 -3.97 16.98 -9.85
C ALA A 60 -4.03 17.01 -8.32
N VAL A 61 -5.22 17.08 -7.73
CA VAL A 61 -5.41 17.00 -6.28
C VAL A 61 -5.02 15.63 -5.76
N LEU A 62 -5.50 14.55 -6.40
CA LEU A 62 -5.19 13.18 -6.00
C LEU A 62 -3.68 12.92 -6.03
N GLN A 63 -2.98 13.31 -7.09
CA GLN A 63 -1.52 13.18 -7.19
C GLN A 63 -0.79 13.94 -6.08
N ARG A 64 -1.25 15.14 -5.71
CA ARG A 64 -0.67 15.91 -4.59
C ARG A 64 -0.89 15.23 -3.24
N VAL A 65 -2.08 14.68 -3.02
CA VAL A 65 -2.43 13.99 -1.77
C VAL A 65 -1.68 12.66 -1.64
N THR A 66 -1.59 11.89 -2.72
CA THR A 66 -0.83 10.63 -2.75
C THR A 66 0.66 10.88 -2.53
N GLY A 67 1.19 11.98 -3.08
CA GLY A 67 2.61 12.30 -3.04
C GLY A 67 3.45 11.33 -3.90
N MET A 68 4.73 11.64 -4.04
CA MET A 68 5.68 10.79 -4.76
C MET A 68 6.94 10.62 -3.91
N ASP A 69 7.07 9.43 -3.31
CA ASP A 69 8.18 9.07 -2.42
C ASP A 69 8.86 7.81 -2.97
N LEU A 70 10.06 7.98 -3.54
CA LEU A 70 10.76 6.92 -4.27
C LEU A 70 11.12 5.74 -3.35
N ASP A 71 11.44 5.99 -2.08
CA ASP A 71 11.83 4.95 -1.12
C ASP A 71 10.63 4.05 -0.78
N LYS A 72 9.44 4.63 -0.70
CA LYS A 72 8.19 3.88 -0.47
C LYS A 72 7.76 3.11 -1.72
N ILE A 73 7.84 3.73 -2.89
CA ILE A 73 7.42 3.13 -4.16
C ILE A 73 8.31 1.93 -4.49
N PHE A 74 9.63 2.09 -4.37
CA PHE A 74 10.61 1.04 -4.65
C PHE A 74 11.03 0.27 -3.39
N ARG A 75 10.12 0.15 -2.41
CA ARG A 75 10.39 -0.61 -1.19
C ARG A 75 10.79 -2.05 -1.52
N ARG A 76 11.78 -2.58 -0.79
CA ARG A 76 12.20 -3.97 -0.91
C ARG A 76 11.02 -4.90 -0.57
N ARG A 77 10.55 -5.65 -1.57
CA ARG A 77 9.55 -6.71 -1.37
C ARG A 77 10.23 -8.03 -1.07
N LEU A 78 9.60 -8.85 -0.22
CA LEU A 78 10.00 -10.25 -0.10
C LEU A 78 9.62 -10.94 -1.41
N GLN A 79 10.64 -11.32 -2.19
CA GLN A 79 10.45 -12.08 -3.40
C GLN A 79 10.76 -13.54 -3.09
N GLU A 80 9.90 -14.45 -3.54
CA GLU A 80 10.11 -15.91 -3.41
C GLU A 80 11.31 -16.38 -4.24
N LYS A 81 11.69 -15.60 -5.26
CA LYS A 81 12.84 -15.86 -6.11
C LYS A 81 14.14 -15.43 -5.42
N ARG A 82 15.23 -16.15 -5.71
CA ARG A 82 16.57 -15.82 -5.22
C ARG A 82 16.97 -14.42 -5.67
N LEU A 83 17.26 -13.54 -4.71
CA LEU A 83 17.76 -12.19 -4.97
C LEU A 83 19.11 -12.26 -5.68
N THR A 84 19.28 -11.46 -6.73
CA THR A 84 20.55 -11.28 -7.40
C THR A 84 21.40 -10.24 -6.66
N PRO A 85 22.74 -10.39 -6.65
CA PRO A 85 23.61 -9.41 -6.03
C PRO A 85 23.53 -8.06 -6.79
N PRO A 86 23.56 -6.91 -6.09
CA PRO A 86 23.52 -5.60 -6.72
C PRO A 86 24.79 -5.33 -7.54
N LYS A 87 24.65 -4.56 -8.62
CA LYS A 87 25.77 -4.11 -9.45
C LYS A 87 26.04 -2.63 -9.17
N TYR A 88 27.27 -2.31 -8.78
CA TYR A 88 27.72 -0.94 -8.56
C TYR A 88 28.32 -0.37 -9.85
N GLN A 89 28.07 0.90 -10.12
CA GLN A 89 28.58 1.62 -11.30
C GLN A 89 29.08 3.00 -10.87
N PHE A 90 30.13 3.48 -11.51
CA PHE A 90 30.63 4.84 -11.32
C PHE A 90 30.03 5.73 -12.39
N LEU A 91 29.27 6.75 -11.97
CA LEU A 91 28.52 7.62 -12.86
C LEU A 91 28.96 9.07 -12.70
N THR A 92 28.87 9.83 -13.79
CA THR A 92 29.00 11.29 -13.73
C THR A 92 27.73 11.94 -13.19
N ASN A 93 27.82 13.19 -12.73
CA ASN A 93 26.64 13.89 -12.18
C ASN A 93 25.48 13.98 -13.20
N ALA A 94 25.79 14.17 -14.48
CA ALA A 94 24.80 14.22 -15.54
C ALA A 94 24.06 12.88 -15.69
N GLU A 95 24.80 11.76 -15.68
CA GLU A 95 24.22 10.42 -15.75
C GLU A 95 23.35 10.09 -14.52
N VAL A 96 23.77 10.53 -13.33
CA VAL A 96 22.97 10.36 -12.11
C VAL A 96 21.61 11.07 -12.25
N GLU A 97 21.59 12.29 -12.78
CA GLU A 97 20.33 13.00 -13.02
C GLU A 97 19.43 12.31 -14.04
N GLU A 98 20.01 11.75 -15.11
CA GLU A 98 19.26 10.98 -16.10
C GLU A 98 18.61 9.74 -15.48
N HIS A 99 19.36 8.96 -14.71
CA HIS A 99 18.82 7.80 -14.00
C HIS A 99 17.74 8.19 -12.97
N MET A 100 17.88 9.34 -12.31
CA MET A 100 16.84 9.87 -11.43
C MET A 100 15.57 10.25 -12.22
N LYS A 101 15.70 10.88 -13.39
CA LYS A 101 14.56 11.16 -14.27
C LYS A 101 13.87 9.88 -14.71
N GLU A 102 14.62 8.86 -15.10
CA GLU A 102 14.05 7.54 -15.43
C GLU A 102 13.32 6.89 -14.25
N ALA A 103 13.90 6.94 -13.05
CA ALA A 103 13.29 6.40 -11.84
C ALA A 103 11.97 7.13 -11.52
N THR A 104 11.93 8.45 -11.67
CA THR A 104 10.69 9.23 -11.47
C THR A 104 9.63 8.93 -12.53
N ALA A 105 10.02 8.71 -13.79
CA ALA A 105 9.09 8.31 -14.85
C ALA A 105 8.48 6.93 -14.57
N LYS A 106 9.30 5.97 -14.12
CA LYS A 106 8.84 4.65 -13.67
C LYS A 106 7.94 4.75 -12.43
N ALA A 107 8.28 5.63 -11.48
CA ALA A 107 7.44 5.86 -10.30
C ALA A 107 6.04 6.38 -10.69
N LYS A 108 5.95 7.30 -11.66
CA LYS A 108 4.67 7.82 -12.17
C LYS A 108 3.82 6.76 -12.86
N SER A 109 4.44 5.79 -13.54
CA SER A 109 3.69 4.68 -14.15
C SER A 109 3.21 3.67 -13.10
N LEU A 110 3.98 3.44 -12.03
CA LEU A 110 3.59 2.57 -10.92
C LEU A 110 2.48 3.17 -10.05
N LEU A 111 2.43 4.50 -9.92
CA LEU A 111 1.40 5.22 -9.14
C LEU A 111 0.10 5.48 -9.91
N GLN A 112 -0.10 4.88 -11.09
CA GLN A 112 -1.36 5.00 -11.82
C GLN A 112 -2.51 4.45 -10.98
N MET A 113 -3.50 5.31 -10.72
CA MET A 113 -4.71 4.89 -10.02
C MET A 113 -5.66 4.21 -10.99
N PRO A 114 -6.22 3.04 -10.64
CA PRO A 114 -7.22 2.38 -11.46
C PRO A 114 -8.49 3.25 -11.55
N PRO A 115 -9.27 3.12 -12.64
CA PRO A 115 -10.51 3.88 -12.78
C PRO A 115 -11.53 3.48 -11.72
N VAL A 116 -12.26 4.46 -11.21
CA VAL A 116 -13.41 4.23 -10.33
C VAL A 116 -14.62 3.88 -11.19
N LEU A 117 -15.21 2.72 -10.92
CA LEU A 117 -16.37 2.21 -11.64
C LEU A 117 -17.59 2.16 -10.71
N LYS A 118 -18.79 2.20 -11.31
CA LYS A 118 -20.03 1.89 -10.59
C LYS A 118 -20.06 0.43 -10.15
N GLU A 119 -20.93 0.13 -9.20
CA GLU A 119 -21.18 -1.24 -8.79
C GLU A 119 -21.66 -2.09 -9.97
N ARG A 120 -21.18 -3.33 -10.03
CA ARG A 120 -21.60 -4.30 -11.03
C ARG A 120 -23.09 -4.59 -10.87
N GLN A 121 -23.84 -4.55 -11.96
CA GLN A 121 -25.21 -5.06 -11.97
C GLN A 121 -25.17 -6.59 -12.02
N HIS A 122 -26.14 -7.25 -11.37
CA HIS A 122 -26.28 -8.70 -11.47
C HIS A 122 -26.69 -9.09 -12.89
N THR A 123 -25.95 -10.01 -13.50
CA THR A 123 -26.32 -10.60 -14.78
C THR A 123 -27.20 -11.82 -14.54
N ASN A 124 -28.31 -11.97 -15.27
CA ASN A 124 -29.20 -13.13 -15.16
C ASN A 124 -28.59 -14.37 -15.86
N TYR A 125 -27.55 -14.98 -15.28
CA TYR A 125 -26.92 -16.21 -15.80
C TYR A 125 -27.76 -17.48 -15.54
N THR A 126 -28.83 -17.36 -14.75
CA THR A 126 -29.64 -18.50 -14.29
C THR A 126 -30.65 -19.03 -15.31
N SER A 127 -30.95 -18.26 -16.36
CA SER A 127 -31.88 -18.67 -17.43
C SER A 127 -31.27 -19.71 -18.39
N LEU A 128 -29.98 -19.63 -18.67
CA LEU A 128 -29.28 -20.51 -19.63
C LEU A 128 -29.04 -21.92 -19.07
N ILE A 129 -28.87 -22.05 -17.75
CA ILE A 129 -28.64 -23.36 -17.09
C ILE A 129 -29.94 -24.17 -17.06
N LYS A 130 -31.10 -23.53 -16.89
CA LYS A 130 -32.41 -24.21 -16.85
C LYS A 130 -32.81 -24.82 -18.20
N SER A 131 -32.33 -24.28 -19.33
CA SER A 131 -32.62 -24.81 -20.67
C SER A 131 -31.81 -26.04 -21.08
N HIS A 132 -30.79 -26.46 -20.32
CA HIS A 132 -29.97 -27.65 -20.62
C HIS A 132 -30.30 -28.86 -19.75
N ILE A 133 -31.20 -28.71 -18.78
CA ILE A 133 -31.59 -29.77 -17.83
C ILE A 133 -32.93 -30.42 -18.23
N ASN A 134 -33.64 -29.90 -19.25
CA ASN A 134 -34.88 -30.46 -19.79
C ASN A 134 -34.65 -31.22 -21.09
#